data_AF-A0A6I3U8V0-F1
#
_entry.id   AF-A0A6I3U8V0-F1
#
_cell.length_a   1.000
_cell.length_b   1.000
_cell.length_c   1.000
_cell.angle_alpha   90.00
_cell.angle_beta   90.00
_cell.angle_gamma   90.00
#
_symmetry.space_group_name_H-M   'P 1'
#
loop_
_entity.id
_entity.type
_entity.pdbx_description
1 polymer ?
#
loop_
_entity_poly.entity_id
_entity_poly.type
_entity_poly.pdbx_seq_one_letter_code
_entity_poly.pdbx_strand_id
1 'polypeptide(L)'
;KGGVVDSNGNYIELSAQKAVGMRNRVYGPYKINYDNLPIRNEKVIYLNYFIKQWGHFLLDVVGRLWYPLLQDNDTKLVYTCYAGTETKIEGNYLEFLKLLGIDQSRVIMINCPTQFSEVIIPESSILPGGYYTKEYKQLFSSVVENIKLDKYDVNAKMIYCSRSKLGIAKSKEFGEDGIEGIFKQNGYTSVYMETMSLEEQIKTLLSAKTIVLT
;
A
#
# COMPACT_ATOMS: atom_id res chain seq x y z
N LYS A 1 -7.26 -14.76 10.81
CA LYS A 1 -6.63 -14.61 12.15
C LYS A 1 -5.16 -14.34 11.93
N GLY A 2 -4.54 -13.50 12.75
CA GLY A 2 -3.16 -13.04 12.53
C GLY A 2 -2.88 -11.72 13.23
N GLY A 3 -1.66 -11.22 13.10
CA GLY A 3 -1.16 -10.00 13.74
C GLY A 3 0.04 -10.34 14.61
N VAL A 4 0.26 -9.56 15.67
CA VAL A 4 1.36 -9.74 16.62
C VAL A 4 0.83 -10.33 17.93
N VAL A 5 1.62 -11.19 18.55
CA VAL A 5 1.40 -11.69 19.92
C VAL A 5 2.60 -11.36 20.80
N ASP A 6 2.40 -11.25 22.11
CA ASP A 6 3.50 -11.12 23.08
C ASP A 6 4.20 -12.46 23.37
N SER A 7 5.20 -12.43 24.26
CA SER A 7 5.95 -13.62 24.69
C SER A 7 5.12 -14.67 25.42
N ASN A 8 3.93 -14.31 25.92
CA ASN A 8 2.98 -15.23 26.55
C ASN A 8 1.94 -15.76 25.55
N GLY A 9 2.02 -15.35 24.29
CA GLY A 9 1.05 -15.70 23.24
C GLY A 9 -0.24 -14.87 23.28
N ASN A 10 -0.28 -13.77 24.05
CA ASN A 10 -1.44 -12.89 24.07
C ASN A 10 -1.48 -12.05 22.80
N TYR A 11 -2.65 -11.97 22.16
CA TYR A 11 -2.84 -11.16 20.97
C TYR A 11 -2.77 -9.67 21.26
N ILE A 12 -2.00 -8.93 20.46
CA ILE A 12 -1.89 -7.48 20.56
C ILE A 12 -2.93 -6.82 19.66
N GLU A 13 -3.99 -6.28 20.24
CA GLU A 13 -5.11 -5.66 19.51
C GLU A 13 -4.70 -4.50 18.59
N LEU A 14 -3.62 -3.76 18.93
CA LEU A 14 -3.08 -2.69 18.09
C LEU A 14 -2.56 -3.21 16.74
N SER A 15 -2.21 -4.49 16.65
CA SER A 15 -1.76 -5.15 15.42
C SER A 15 -2.91 -5.48 14.46
N ALA A 16 -4.16 -5.30 14.87
CA ALA A 16 -5.33 -5.54 14.03
C ALA A 16 -5.40 -4.56 12.85
N GLN A 17 -6.03 -5.02 11.77
CA GLN A 17 -6.29 -4.22 10.58
C GLN A 17 -7.80 -4.07 10.42
N LYS A 18 -8.30 -2.94 10.92
CA LYS A 18 -9.72 -2.62 11.07
C LYS A 18 -10.21 -1.72 9.95
N ALA A 19 -11.51 -1.77 9.66
CA ALA A 19 -12.19 -0.88 8.72
C ALA A 19 -13.66 -0.73 9.12
N VAL A 20 -14.25 0.46 8.91
CA VAL A 20 -15.66 0.73 9.21
C VAL A 20 -16.55 0.03 8.19
N GLY A 21 -17.59 -0.64 8.68
CA GLY A 21 -18.57 -1.33 7.82
C GLY A 21 -18.01 -2.52 7.04
N MET A 22 -16.78 -2.96 7.34
CA MET A 22 -16.12 -4.08 6.67
C MET A 22 -15.59 -5.07 7.70
N ARG A 23 -15.41 -6.31 7.28
CA ARG A 23 -14.72 -7.31 8.09
C ARG A 23 -13.25 -6.92 8.26
N ASN A 24 -12.75 -6.98 9.50
CA ASN A 24 -11.32 -6.83 9.78
C ASN A 24 -10.50 -7.85 8.98
N ARG A 25 -9.44 -7.40 8.30
CA ARG A 25 -8.57 -8.30 7.51
C ARG A 25 -7.66 -9.13 8.41
N VAL A 26 -7.09 -8.47 9.40
CA VAL A 26 -6.21 -9.07 10.41
C VAL A 26 -6.82 -8.83 11.77
N TYR A 27 -7.06 -9.92 12.51
CA TYR A 27 -7.62 -9.85 13.86
C TYR A 27 -7.46 -11.18 14.60
N GLY A 28 -7.30 -11.08 15.91
CA GLY A 28 -7.45 -12.16 16.88
C GLY A 28 -6.34 -13.22 16.89
N PRO A 29 -6.32 -14.04 17.96
CA PRO A 29 -5.27 -15.01 18.22
C PRO A 29 -5.24 -16.12 17.15
N TYR A 30 -4.07 -16.72 17.01
CA TYR A 30 -3.79 -17.80 16.08
C TYR A 30 -2.85 -18.81 16.76
N LYS A 31 -2.88 -20.07 16.28
CA LYS A 31 -2.01 -21.12 16.81
C LYS A 31 -0.58 -20.89 16.31
N ILE A 32 0.38 -21.01 17.22
CA ILE A 32 1.81 -20.96 16.92
C ILE A 32 2.38 -22.35 17.20
N ASN A 33 3.11 -22.90 16.23
CA ASN A 33 3.94 -24.07 16.47
C ASN A 33 5.31 -23.59 16.93
N TYR A 34 5.68 -23.90 18.17
CA TYR A 34 6.94 -23.48 18.77
C TYR A 34 8.12 -24.40 18.43
N ASP A 35 7.86 -25.61 17.92
CA ASP A 35 8.92 -26.62 17.67
C ASP A 35 9.91 -26.18 16.57
N ASN A 36 9.45 -25.38 15.62
CA ASN A 36 10.24 -24.89 14.48
C ASN A 36 10.02 -23.40 14.22
N LEU A 37 9.80 -22.61 15.28
CA LEU A 37 9.54 -21.18 15.16
C LEU A 37 10.84 -20.46 14.70
N PRO A 38 10.85 -19.78 13.55
CA PRO A 38 11.98 -18.94 13.17
C PRO A 38 12.18 -17.81 14.19
N ILE A 39 13.39 -17.70 14.73
CA ILE A 39 13.77 -16.67 15.69
C ILE A 39 14.77 -15.72 15.04
N ARG A 40 14.51 -14.42 15.15
CA ARG A 40 15.37 -13.34 14.66
C ARG A 40 15.69 -12.40 15.81
N ASN A 41 16.97 -12.30 16.18
CA ASN A 41 17.39 -11.39 17.25
C ASN A 41 17.54 -9.95 16.73
N GLU A 42 16.45 -9.38 16.24
CA GLU A 42 16.41 -8.02 15.71
C GLU A 42 15.11 -7.30 16.09
N LYS A 43 15.24 -5.98 16.29
CA LYS A 43 14.12 -5.06 16.47
C LYS A 43 13.51 -4.74 15.11
N VAL A 44 12.18 -4.75 15.02
CA VAL A 44 11.45 -4.49 13.77
C VAL A 44 10.22 -3.60 13.99
N ILE A 45 9.76 -2.94 12.92
CA ILE A 45 8.49 -2.20 12.86
C ILE A 45 7.47 -3.02 12.07
N TYR A 46 6.32 -3.32 12.65
CA TYR A 46 5.25 -4.05 12.00
C TYR A 46 4.37 -3.13 11.15
N LEU A 47 4.37 -3.31 9.81
CA LEU A 47 3.62 -2.47 8.87
C LEU A 47 2.15 -2.87 8.78
N ASN A 48 1.83 -4.09 8.34
CA ASN A 48 0.50 -4.72 8.35
C ASN A 48 0.54 -5.98 7.47
N TYR A 49 -0.63 -6.54 7.20
CA TYR A 49 -0.81 -7.58 6.19
C TYR A 49 -0.91 -6.99 4.78
N PHE A 50 -0.05 -7.47 3.90
CA PHE A 50 0.00 -7.07 2.50
C PHE A 50 -0.72 -8.09 1.61
N ILE A 51 -1.60 -7.56 0.78
CA ILE A 51 -2.13 -8.25 -0.40
C ILE A 51 -1.79 -7.44 -1.63
N LYS A 52 -1.53 -8.14 -2.73
CA LYS A 52 -1.12 -7.54 -4.01
C LYS A 52 -2.31 -6.90 -4.74
N GLN A 53 -2.90 -5.88 -4.11
CA GLN A 53 -3.95 -5.03 -4.66
C GLN A 53 -3.68 -3.58 -4.28
N TRP A 54 -3.64 -2.68 -5.27
CA TRP A 54 -3.16 -1.30 -5.11
C TRP A 54 -3.94 -0.53 -4.05
N GLY A 55 -5.27 -0.53 -4.13
CA GLY A 55 -6.12 0.14 -3.14
C GLY A 55 -5.93 -0.40 -1.71
N HIS A 56 -5.72 -1.72 -1.57
CA HIS A 56 -5.42 -2.30 -0.26
C HIS A 56 -4.06 -1.90 0.25
N PHE A 57 -3.03 -1.84 -0.57
CA PHE A 57 -1.74 -1.32 -0.12
C PHE A 57 -1.85 0.10 0.46
N LEU A 58 -2.56 1.00 -0.24
CA LEU A 58 -2.75 2.39 0.21
C LEU A 58 -3.55 2.49 1.51
N LEU A 59 -4.56 1.65 1.70
CA LEU A 59 -5.43 1.69 2.88
C LEU A 59 -4.87 0.90 4.07
N ASP A 60 -4.23 -0.23 3.78
CA ASP A 60 -3.91 -1.25 4.78
C ASP A 60 -2.44 -1.24 5.18
N VAL A 61 -1.50 -0.92 4.29
CA VAL A 61 -0.06 -0.95 4.59
C VAL A 61 0.49 0.45 4.86
N VAL A 62 0.13 1.43 4.03
CA VAL A 62 0.68 2.80 4.10
C VAL A 62 0.38 3.46 5.44
N GLY A 63 -0.73 3.12 6.10
CA GLY A 63 -1.16 3.69 7.38
C GLY A 63 -0.14 3.61 8.52
N ARG A 64 0.86 2.72 8.48
CA ARG A 64 1.90 2.67 9.52
C ARG A 64 3.25 3.25 9.10
N LEU A 65 3.38 3.67 7.85
CA LEU A 65 4.63 4.22 7.32
C LEU A 65 4.96 5.62 7.86
N TRP A 66 4.02 6.30 8.53
CA TRP A 66 4.29 7.59 9.17
C TRP A 66 5.39 7.49 10.23
N TYR A 67 5.45 6.38 10.96
CA TYR A 67 6.42 6.19 12.03
C TYR A 67 7.84 6.06 11.46
N PRO A 68 8.12 5.17 10.48
CA PRO A 68 9.46 5.12 9.91
C PRO A 68 9.83 6.37 9.09
N LEU A 69 8.85 7.14 8.61
CA LEU A 69 9.11 8.43 7.96
C LEU A 69 9.53 9.51 8.97
N LEU A 70 8.88 9.59 10.13
CA LEU A 70 8.99 10.73 11.04
C LEU A 70 9.82 10.46 12.31
N GLN A 71 9.99 9.20 12.69
CA GLN A 71 10.56 8.81 13.98
C GLN A 71 11.69 7.78 13.87
N ASP A 72 11.66 6.87 12.89
CA ASP A 72 12.61 5.75 12.80
C ASP A 72 12.95 5.34 11.36
N ASN A 73 13.97 5.97 10.79
CA ASN A 73 14.40 5.76 9.40
C ASN A 73 15.41 4.61 9.22
N ASP A 74 15.74 3.86 10.26
CA ASP A 74 16.76 2.81 10.20
C ASP A 74 16.21 1.41 10.48
N THR A 75 15.28 1.27 11.43
CA THR A 75 14.76 -0.03 11.85
C THR A 75 14.10 -0.77 10.69
N LYS A 76 14.31 -2.09 10.61
CA LYS A 76 13.72 -2.93 9.56
C LYS A 76 12.20 -3.01 9.70
N LEU A 77 11.53 -3.07 8.57
CA LEU A 77 10.09 -3.09 8.45
C LEU A 77 9.64 -4.51 8.12
N VAL A 78 8.71 -5.05 8.88
CA VAL A 78 8.10 -6.36 8.61
C VAL A 78 6.66 -6.20 8.17
N TYR A 79 6.29 -6.92 7.12
CA TYR A 79 4.89 -7.03 6.70
C TYR A 79 4.53 -8.51 6.57
N THR A 80 3.28 -8.84 6.85
CA THR A 80 2.80 -10.22 6.75
C THR A 80 2.10 -10.47 5.42
N CYS A 81 2.09 -11.71 4.95
CA CYS A 81 1.26 -12.16 3.84
C CYS A 81 0.55 -13.47 4.21
N TYR A 82 -0.14 -14.10 3.25
CA TYR A 82 -0.75 -15.40 3.52
C TYR A 82 0.32 -16.43 3.86
N ALA A 83 0.03 -17.28 4.85
CA ALA A 83 0.98 -18.28 5.29
C ALA A 83 1.41 -19.19 4.13
N GLY A 84 2.72 -19.41 3.97
CA GLY A 84 3.28 -20.23 2.89
C GLY A 84 3.28 -19.58 1.50
N THR A 85 2.87 -18.32 1.37
CA THR A 85 2.93 -17.58 0.09
C THR A 85 4.16 -16.69 0.00
N GLU A 86 4.56 -16.33 -1.22
CA GLU A 86 5.62 -15.33 -1.47
C GLU A 86 5.04 -14.04 -2.06
N THR A 87 4.22 -13.35 -1.27
CA THR A 87 3.63 -12.07 -1.70
C THR A 87 4.62 -10.92 -1.46
N LYS A 88 5.56 -10.72 -2.39
CA LYS A 88 6.62 -9.71 -2.30
C LYS A 88 6.09 -8.30 -2.62
N ILE A 89 6.55 -7.29 -1.87
CA ILE A 89 6.39 -5.88 -2.24
C ILE A 89 7.36 -5.58 -3.38
N GLU A 90 6.82 -5.34 -4.57
CA GLU A 90 7.56 -5.16 -5.83
C GLU A 90 6.83 -4.18 -6.77
N GLY A 91 7.43 -3.78 -7.88
CA GLY A 91 6.83 -2.82 -8.82
C GLY A 91 6.42 -1.50 -8.13
N ASN A 92 5.23 -0.99 -8.45
CA ASN A 92 4.72 0.29 -7.92
C ASN A 92 4.62 0.31 -6.39
N TYR A 93 4.43 -0.84 -5.74
CA TYR A 93 4.42 -0.93 -4.26
C TYR A 93 5.80 -0.62 -3.68
N LEU A 94 6.84 -1.15 -4.30
CA LEU A 94 8.23 -0.88 -3.91
C LEU A 94 8.66 0.53 -4.31
N GLU A 95 8.24 1.00 -5.47
CA GLU A 95 8.48 2.38 -5.92
C GLU A 95 7.91 3.40 -4.92
N PHE A 96 6.71 3.16 -4.39
CA PHE A 96 6.13 3.97 -3.32
C PHE A 96 7.05 4.04 -2.09
N LEU A 97 7.57 2.90 -1.63
CA LEU A 97 8.48 2.85 -0.50
C LEU A 97 9.79 3.61 -0.79
N LYS A 98 10.36 3.44 -1.98
CA LYS A 98 11.57 4.16 -2.41
C LYS A 98 11.35 5.68 -2.45
N LEU A 99 10.22 6.13 -2.97
CA LEU A 99 9.83 7.55 -2.97
C LEU A 99 9.55 8.09 -1.56
N LEU A 100 9.29 7.23 -0.57
CA LEU A 100 9.28 7.60 0.84
C LEU A 100 10.66 7.57 1.51
N GLY A 101 11.73 7.24 0.77
CA GLY A 101 13.08 7.09 1.32
C GLY A 101 13.31 5.76 2.05
N ILE A 102 12.45 4.75 1.83
CA ILE A 102 12.57 3.43 2.45
C ILE A 102 13.28 2.49 1.47
N ASP A 103 14.49 2.06 1.86
CA ASP A 103 15.26 1.09 1.09
C ASP A 103 14.64 -0.31 1.13
N GLN A 104 14.69 -1.02 -0.01
CA GLN A 104 14.14 -2.38 -0.13
C GLN A 104 14.74 -3.35 0.89
N SER A 105 16.03 -3.22 1.23
CA SER A 105 16.72 -4.08 2.17
C SER A 105 16.19 -3.98 3.60
N ARG A 106 15.49 -2.88 3.93
CA ARG A 106 14.80 -2.73 5.21
C ARG A 106 13.51 -3.54 5.28
N VAL A 107 12.94 -3.96 4.14
CA VAL A 107 11.60 -4.54 4.07
C VAL A 107 11.68 -6.07 4.06
N ILE A 108 11.13 -6.70 5.10
CA ILE A 108 11.12 -8.15 5.28
C ILE A 108 9.69 -8.68 5.18
N MET A 109 9.50 -9.67 4.31
CA MET A 109 8.25 -10.41 4.19
C MET A 109 8.17 -11.51 5.24
N ILE A 110 7.03 -11.60 5.93
CA ILE A 110 6.73 -12.64 6.93
C ILE A 110 5.56 -13.49 6.44
N ASN A 111 5.85 -14.73 6.04
CA ASN A 111 4.87 -15.70 5.55
C ASN A 111 4.68 -16.91 6.48
N CYS A 112 5.24 -16.84 7.68
CA CYS A 112 5.04 -17.80 8.76
C CYS A 112 5.23 -17.06 10.10
N PRO A 113 4.65 -17.54 11.22
CA PRO A 113 4.94 -16.99 12.53
C PRO A 113 6.45 -16.89 12.73
N THR A 114 6.95 -15.72 13.12
CA THR A 114 8.38 -15.44 13.29
C THR A 114 8.53 -14.63 14.57
N GLN A 115 9.45 -15.06 15.43
CA GLN A 115 9.76 -14.35 16.67
C GLN A 115 10.86 -13.33 16.41
N PHE A 116 10.66 -12.13 16.96
CA PHE A 116 11.63 -11.04 16.98
C PHE A 116 12.02 -10.71 18.42
N SER A 117 13.16 -10.05 18.63
CA SER A 117 13.53 -9.58 19.98
C SER A 117 12.65 -8.42 20.45
N GLU A 118 12.23 -7.55 19.52
CA GLU A 118 11.31 -6.44 19.77
C GLU A 118 10.47 -6.15 18.51
N VAL A 119 9.17 -5.92 18.69
CA VAL A 119 8.26 -5.50 17.61
C VAL A 119 7.61 -4.18 17.98
N ILE A 120 7.96 -3.10 17.29
CA ILE A 120 7.25 -1.83 17.35
C ILE A 120 5.98 -1.96 16.50
N ILE A 121 4.84 -1.59 17.07
CA ILE A 121 3.55 -1.55 16.37
C ILE A 121 3.07 -0.10 16.38
N PRO A 122 3.35 0.69 15.33
CA PRO A 122 2.77 2.02 15.21
C PRO A 122 1.25 1.94 15.16
N GLU A 123 0.57 2.91 15.76
CA GLU A 123 -0.85 3.08 15.51
C GLU A 123 -1.08 3.40 14.03
N SER A 124 -2.16 2.88 13.44
CA SER A 124 -2.51 3.19 12.05
C SER A 124 -2.95 4.65 11.94
N SER A 125 -2.35 5.39 11.02
CA SER A 125 -2.68 6.78 10.71
C SER A 125 -4.00 6.93 9.93
N ILE A 126 -4.67 5.81 9.62
CA ILE A 126 -5.97 5.73 8.96
C ILE A 126 -6.82 4.61 9.58
N LEU A 127 -8.13 4.86 9.68
CA LEU A 127 -9.18 3.85 9.79
C LEU A 127 -10.03 3.92 8.50
N PRO A 128 -9.89 2.97 7.57
CA PRO A 128 -10.66 2.96 6.33
C PRO A 128 -12.17 3.06 6.59
N GLY A 129 -12.84 3.99 5.92
CA GLY A 129 -14.26 4.28 6.11
C GLY A 129 -14.61 5.10 7.37
N GLY A 130 -13.62 5.50 8.16
CA GLY A 130 -13.80 6.29 9.39
C GLY A 130 -13.06 7.62 9.34
N TYR A 131 -11.74 7.59 9.53
CA TYR A 131 -10.90 8.79 9.62
C TYR A 131 -9.52 8.55 9.03
N TYR A 132 -8.80 9.63 8.76
CA TYR A 132 -7.37 9.63 8.51
C TYR A 132 -6.73 10.83 9.24
N THR A 133 -5.44 10.72 9.54
CA THR A 133 -4.67 11.74 10.26
C THR A 133 -3.89 12.66 9.31
N LYS A 134 -3.28 13.73 9.85
CA LYS A 134 -2.39 14.60 9.07
C LYS A 134 -1.12 13.85 8.63
N GLU A 135 -0.64 12.92 9.45
CA GLU A 135 0.51 12.06 9.17
C GLU A 135 0.23 11.13 7.99
N TYR A 136 -1.01 10.63 7.85
CA TYR A 136 -1.40 9.85 6.67
C TYR A 136 -1.32 10.68 5.39
N LYS A 137 -1.80 11.93 5.42
CA LYS A 137 -1.67 12.87 4.28
C LYS A 137 -0.21 13.15 3.95
N GLN A 138 0.62 13.36 4.96
CA GLN A 138 2.04 13.68 4.80
C GLN A 138 2.79 12.60 4.02
N LEU A 139 2.43 11.32 4.17
CA LEU A 139 3.02 10.23 3.39
C LEU A 139 2.89 10.45 1.88
N PHE A 140 1.70 10.84 1.42
CA PHE A 140 1.47 11.11 -0.01
C PHE A 140 2.17 12.39 -0.46
N SER A 141 2.17 13.43 0.36
CA SER A 141 2.93 14.66 0.08
C SER A 141 4.42 14.36 -0.10
N SER A 142 5.03 13.57 0.79
CA SER A 142 6.43 13.18 0.69
C SER A 142 6.74 12.35 -0.55
N VAL A 143 5.84 11.43 -0.95
CA VAL A 143 5.99 10.68 -2.21
C VAL A 143 6.01 11.62 -3.41
N VAL A 144 5.09 12.59 -3.45
CA VAL A 144 5.00 13.55 -4.56
C VAL A 144 6.21 14.49 -4.59
N GLU A 145 6.66 14.99 -3.43
CA GLU A 145 7.81 15.89 -3.30
C GLU A 145 9.12 15.25 -3.77
N ASN A 146 9.25 13.93 -3.63
CA ASN A 146 10.43 13.19 -4.07
C ASN A 146 10.42 12.83 -5.56
N ILE A 147 9.39 13.22 -6.31
CA ILE A 147 9.34 13.05 -7.77
C ILE A 147 9.96 14.27 -8.45
N LYS A 148 10.89 14.01 -9.37
CA LYS A 148 11.43 15.04 -10.26
C LYS A 148 10.40 15.41 -11.31
N LEU A 149 9.76 16.57 -11.12
CA LEU A 149 8.88 17.15 -12.12
C LEU A 149 9.70 17.98 -13.10
N ASP A 150 9.64 17.63 -14.38
CA ASP A 150 10.14 18.50 -15.44
C ASP A 150 9.22 19.73 -15.51
N LYS A 151 9.82 20.94 -15.52
CA LYS A 151 9.12 22.23 -15.42
C LYS A 151 8.09 22.52 -16.54
N TYR A 152 7.90 21.63 -17.49
CA TYR A 152 7.23 21.92 -18.77
C TYR A 152 6.36 20.77 -19.29
N ASP A 153 5.31 20.37 -18.56
CA ASP A 153 4.10 19.81 -19.22
C ASP A 153 2.82 19.92 -18.35
N VAL A 154 2.83 20.80 -17.35
CA VAL A 154 1.67 21.03 -16.48
C VAL A 154 0.70 21.94 -17.21
N ASN A 155 -0.53 21.45 -17.49
CA ASN A 155 -1.74 22.21 -17.89
C ASN A 155 -2.34 22.02 -19.30
N ALA A 156 -2.12 20.91 -20.03
CA ALA A 156 -2.71 20.78 -21.37
C ALA A 156 -3.72 19.63 -21.58
N LYS A 157 -3.67 18.54 -20.80
CA LYS A 157 -4.36 17.29 -21.17
C LYS A 157 -5.62 17.05 -20.32
N MET A 158 -6.75 16.81 -20.97
CA MET A 158 -7.93 16.19 -20.35
C MET A 158 -7.70 14.68 -20.42
N ILE A 159 -7.69 13.99 -19.28
CA ILE A 159 -7.40 12.56 -19.24
C ILE A 159 -8.58 11.74 -18.72
N TYR A 160 -8.75 10.57 -19.33
CA TYR A 160 -9.66 9.53 -18.86
C TYR A 160 -8.82 8.34 -18.42
N CYS A 161 -8.89 7.98 -17.14
CA CYS A 161 -8.17 6.82 -16.60
C CYS A 161 -8.98 5.56 -16.90
N SER A 162 -8.77 5.03 -18.09
CA SER A 162 -9.45 3.83 -18.58
C SER A 162 -8.99 2.61 -17.79
N ARG A 163 -9.92 1.68 -17.60
CA ARG A 163 -9.68 0.36 -16.98
C ARG A 163 -9.66 -0.76 -18.02
N SER A 164 -9.70 -0.45 -19.32
CA SER A 164 -9.82 -1.45 -20.40
C SER A 164 -8.64 -2.43 -20.47
N LYS A 165 -7.46 -2.03 -19.96
CA LYS A 165 -6.27 -2.90 -19.88
C LYS A 165 -6.12 -3.60 -18.54
N LEU A 166 -6.99 -3.33 -17.56
CA LEU A 166 -6.93 -3.93 -16.24
C LEU A 166 -7.46 -5.37 -16.31
N GLY A 167 -6.57 -6.35 -16.14
CA GLY A 167 -6.91 -7.76 -16.33
C GLY A 167 -8.10 -8.24 -15.50
N ILE A 168 -8.27 -7.75 -14.26
CA ILE A 168 -9.42 -8.12 -13.40
C ILE A 168 -10.73 -7.45 -13.83
N ALA A 169 -10.67 -6.30 -14.50
CA ALA A 169 -11.85 -5.59 -15.00
C ALA A 169 -12.50 -6.35 -16.16
N LYS A 170 -11.70 -6.97 -17.04
CA LYS A 170 -12.18 -7.71 -18.22
C LYS A 170 -13.23 -8.78 -17.93
N SER A 171 -13.25 -9.35 -16.71
CA SER A 171 -14.22 -10.37 -16.31
C SER A 171 -15.33 -9.86 -15.40
N LYS A 172 -15.31 -8.59 -15.00
CA LYS A 172 -16.22 -8.01 -13.99
C LYS A 172 -16.93 -6.74 -14.43
N GLU A 173 -16.40 -6.07 -15.44
CA GLU A 173 -16.86 -4.78 -15.92
C GLU A 173 -17.29 -4.92 -17.39
N PHE A 174 -18.35 -4.21 -17.78
CA PHE A 174 -18.90 -4.23 -19.13
C PHE A 174 -19.01 -2.79 -19.65
N GLY A 175 -18.75 -2.60 -20.95
CA GLY A 175 -18.95 -1.31 -21.63
C GLY A 175 -17.78 -0.34 -21.57
N GLU A 176 -16.64 -0.71 -20.95
CA GLU A 176 -15.46 0.14 -20.82
C GLU A 176 -14.96 0.68 -22.17
N ASP A 177 -14.92 -0.15 -23.22
CA ASP A 177 -14.53 0.28 -24.57
C ASP A 177 -15.45 1.38 -25.14
N GLY A 178 -16.75 1.32 -24.82
CA GLY A 178 -17.72 2.32 -25.23
C GLY A 178 -17.55 3.64 -24.47
N ILE A 179 -17.35 3.56 -23.15
CA ILE A 179 -17.08 4.72 -22.30
C ILE A 179 -15.78 5.41 -22.74
N GLU A 180 -14.72 4.63 -22.96
CA GLU A 180 -13.44 5.12 -23.46
C GLU A 180 -13.60 5.81 -24.82
N GLY A 181 -14.40 5.23 -25.73
CA GLY A 181 -14.75 5.82 -27.02
C GLY A 181 -15.44 7.17 -26.91
N ILE A 182 -16.40 7.32 -25.98
CA ILE A 182 -17.10 8.57 -25.71
C ILE A 182 -16.11 9.64 -25.23
N PHE A 183 -15.24 9.32 -24.27
CA PHE A 183 -14.24 10.29 -23.79
C PHE A 183 -13.26 10.72 -24.88
N LYS A 184 -12.78 9.78 -25.70
CA LYS A 184 -11.93 10.11 -26.86
C LYS A 184 -12.61 11.06 -27.85
N GLN A 185 -13.88 10.82 -28.18
CA GLN A 185 -14.67 11.70 -29.06
C GLN A 185 -14.84 13.12 -28.48
N ASN A 186 -14.79 13.24 -27.15
CA ASN A 186 -14.88 14.51 -26.43
C ASN A 186 -13.50 15.12 -26.10
N GLY A 187 -12.44 14.70 -26.79
CA GLY A 187 -11.10 15.30 -26.68
C GLY A 187 -10.28 14.85 -25.49
N TYR A 188 -10.69 13.79 -24.79
CA TYR A 188 -9.90 13.21 -23.70
C TYR A 188 -8.83 12.26 -24.25
N THR A 189 -7.69 12.22 -23.57
CA THR A 189 -6.65 11.21 -23.76
C THR A 189 -6.87 10.08 -22.76
N SER A 190 -7.09 8.86 -23.26
CA SER A 190 -7.18 7.67 -22.40
C SER A 190 -5.79 7.27 -21.90
N VAL A 191 -5.67 7.12 -20.59
CA VAL A 191 -4.48 6.63 -19.90
C VAL A 191 -4.81 5.36 -19.13
N TYR A 192 -3.82 4.48 -18.95
CA TYR A 192 -4.01 3.15 -18.36
C TYR A 192 -3.04 3.00 -17.20
N MET A 193 -3.50 3.35 -16.00
CA MET A 193 -2.64 3.46 -14.81
C MET A 193 -1.96 2.14 -14.46
N GLU A 194 -2.64 1.02 -14.68
CA GLU A 194 -2.13 -0.34 -14.47
C GLU A 194 -0.93 -0.73 -15.35
N THR A 195 -0.66 0.05 -16.40
CA THR A 195 0.50 -0.15 -17.28
C THR A 195 1.66 0.79 -17.00
N MET A 196 1.48 1.74 -16.07
CA MET A 196 2.43 2.81 -15.75
C MET A 196 3.19 2.51 -14.45
N SER A 197 4.43 2.99 -14.35
CA SER A 197 5.12 3.11 -13.07
C SER A 197 4.40 4.09 -12.14
N LEU A 198 4.67 4.05 -10.84
CA LEU A 198 4.07 5.00 -9.90
C LEU A 198 4.46 6.45 -10.24
N GLU A 199 5.72 6.69 -10.61
CA GLU A 199 6.19 8.01 -11.05
C GLU A 199 5.41 8.50 -12.29
N GLU A 200 5.21 7.64 -13.28
CA GLU A 200 4.41 7.95 -14.48
C GLU A 200 2.95 8.25 -14.14
N GLN A 201 2.34 7.47 -13.25
CA GLN A 201 0.97 7.73 -12.77
C GLN A 201 0.88 9.12 -12.13
N ILE A 202 1.79 9.45 -11.22
CA ILE A 202 1.78 10.73 -10.51
C ILE A 202 2.03 11.89 -11.48
N LYS A 203 3.01 11.78 -12.38
CA LYS A 203 3.27 12.80 -13.42
C LYS A 203 2.05 12.99 -14.34
N THR A 204 1.39 11.91 -14.72
CA THR A 204 0.18 11.94 -15.55
C THR A 204 -0.96 12.67 -14.84
N LEU A 205 -1.18 12.38 -13.55
CA LEU A 205 -2.22 13.05 -12.75
C LEU A 205 -1.88 14.53 -12.51
N LEU A 206 -0.63 14.86 -12.20
CA LEU A 206 -0.21 16.24 -11.92
C LEU A 206 -0.20 17.14 -13.17
N SER A 207 -0.01 16.57 -14.36
CA SER A 207 -0.03 17.31 -15.63
C SER A 207 -1.44 17.54 -16.19
N ALA A 208 -2.44 16.82 -15.67
CA ALA A 208 -3.80 16.85 -16.18
C ALA A 208 -4.56 18.10 -15.74
N LYS A 209 -5.31 18.68 -16.69
CA LYS A 209 -6.25 19.77 -16.40
C LYS A 209 -7.57 19.22 -15.84
N THR A 210 -8.02 18.10 -16.37
CA THR A 210 -9.25 17.40 -15.99
C THR A 210 -8.96 15.92 -15.94
N ILE A 211 -9.45 15.25 -14.89
CA ILE A 211 -9.27 13.82 -14.68
C ILE A 211 -10.65 13.20 -14.55
N VAL A 212 -10.91 12.15 -15.34
CA VAL A 212 -12.12 11.33 -15.22
C VAL A 212 -11.74 9.88 -14.96
N LEU A 213 -12.49 9.23 -14.06
CA LEU A 213 -12.28 7.86 -13.57
C LEU A 213 -13.63 7.12 -13.62
N THR A 214 -13.61 5.80 -13.83
CA THR A 214 -14.77 4.89 -13.71
C THR A 214 -14.63 3.90 -12.57
#